data_AF-A0A1V8YVM8-F1
#
_entry.id   AF-A0A1V8YVM8-F1
#
_cell.length_a   1.000
_cell.length_b   1.000
_cell.length_c   1.000
_cell.angle_alpha   90.00
_cell.angle_beta   90.00
_cell.angle_gamma   90.00
#
_symmetry.space_group_name_H-M   'P 1'
#
loop_
_entity.id
_entity.type
_entity.pdbx_description
1 polymer ?
#
loop_
_entity_poly.entity_id
_entity_poly.type
_entity_poly.pdbx_seq_one_letter_code
_entity_poly.pdbx_strand_id
1 'polypeptide(L)'
;MIKLSQLIFFIPTIILVPIICYLINWNKERLILAFLTLPALFFSYKILNYQYFESDQLFIAELIGLILSLLLPIAYLVYLNKKN
;
A
#
# COMPACT_ATOMS: atom_id res chain seq x y z
N MET A 1 -17.75 -10.74 9.95
CA MET A 1 -16.78 -11.70 10.53
C MET A 1 -15.44 -11.45 9.86
N ILE A 2 -14.41 -11.07 10.62
CA ILE A 2 -13.04 -11.09 10.10
C ILE A 2 -12.73 -12.54 9.73
N LYS A 3 -12.42 -12.79 8.46
CA LYS A 3 -12.06 -14.14 8.02
C LYS A 3 -10.69 -14.47 8.60
N LEU A 4 -10.48 -15.71 9.01
CA LEU A 4 -9.20 -16.20 9.56
C LEU A 4 -8.00 -15.81 8.65
N SER A 5 -8.23 -15.79 7.33
CA SER A 5 -7.28 -15.34 6.32
C SER A 5 -6.83 -13.88 6.47
N GLN A 6 -7.74 -12.97 6.81
CA GLN A 6 -7.40 -11.57 7.04
C GLN A 6 -6.56 -11.40 8.31
N LEU A 7 -6.90 -12.16 9.35
CA LEU A 7 -6.19 -12.12 10.65
C LEU A 7 -4.73 -12.56 10.52
N ILE A 8 -4.49 -13.64 9.77
CA ILE A 8 -3.13 -14.16 9.46
C ILE A 8 -2.31 -13.12 8.66
N PHE A 9 -2.96 -12.29 7.84
CA PHE A 9 -2.27 -11.28 7.04
C PHE A 9 -2.04 -9.95 7.81
N PHE A 10 -3.02 -9.51 8.61
CA PHE A 10 -2.95 -8.25 9.34
C PHE A 10 -2.00 -8.29 10.53
N ILE A 11 -1.93 -9.40 11.29
CA ILE A 11 -1.04 -9.49 12.46
C ILE A 11 0.43 -9.22 12.09
N PRO A 12 1.04 -9.93 11.10
CA PRO A 12 2.41 -9.66 10.70
C PRO A 12 2.58 -8.25 10.18
N THR A 13 1.61 -7.74 9.41
CA THR A 13 1.67 -6.39 8.82
C THR A 13 1.70 -5.31 9.90
N ILE A 14 0.83 -5.41 10.92
CA ILE A 14 0.76 -4.44 12.03
C ILE A 14 2.05 -4.43 12.86
N ILE A 15 2.76 -5.56 12.96
CA ILE A 15 4.03 -5.66 13.68
C ILE A 15 5.20 -5.17 12.81
N LEU A 16 5.22 -5.52 11.53
CA LEU A 16 6.31 -5.18 10.61
C LEU A 16 6.36 -3.69 10.28
N VAL A 17 5.21 -3.04 10.09
CA VAL A 17 5.15 -1.61 9.75
C VAL A 17 5.91 -0.72 10.76
N PRO A 18 5.66 -0.77 12.08
CA PRO A 18 6.38 0.05 13.05
C PRO A 18 7.87 -0.31 13.13
N ILE A 19 8.25 -1.59 12.97
CA ILE A 19 9.66 -2.00 12.93
C ILE A 19 10.36 -1.37 11.73
N ILE A 20 9.77 -1.46 10.54
CA ILE A 20 10.32 -0.83 9.32
C ILE A 20 10.41 0.68 9.52
N CYS A 21 9.37 1.32 10.05
CA CYS A 21 9.39 2.75 10.34
C CYS A 21 10.47 3.14 11.35
N TYR A 22 10.77 2.30 12.33
CA TYR A 22 11.84 2.54 13.29
C TYR A 22 13.24 2.40 12.67
N LEU A 23 13.43 1.41 11.79
CA LEU A 23 14.71 1.13 11.15
C LEU A 23 15.05 2.09 10.00
N ILE A 24 14.06 2.72 9.38
CA ILE A 24 14.27 3.69 8.32
C ILE A 24 14.93 4.94 8.89
N ASN A 25 16.11 5.29 8.37
CA ASN A 25 16.67 6.62 8.61
C ASN A 25 15.86 7.65 7.80
N TRP A 26 14.97 8.38 8.46
CA TRP A 26 14.04 9.30 7.81
C TRP A 26 14.75 10.52 7.24
N ASN A 27 14.46 10.83 5.98
CA ASN A 27 14.83 12.08 5.34
C ASN A 27 13.63 12.63 4.54
N LYS A 28 13.74 13.85 4.02
CA LYS A 28 12.65 14.49 3.28
C LYS A 28 12.14 13.64 2.12
N GLU A 29 13.05 13.05 1.35
CA GLU A 29 12.70 12.24 0.19
C GLU A 29 11.99 10.93 0.59
N ARG A 30 12.43 10.28 1.67
CA ARG A 30 11.81 9.06 2.23
C ARG A 30 10.44 9.34 2.84
N LEU A 31 10.24 10.50 3.45
CA LEU A 31 8.92 10.93 3.93
C LEU A 31 7.94 11.14 2.77
N ILE A 32 8.39 11.77 1.67
CA ILE A 32 7.56 11.94 0.47
C ILE A 32 7.24 10.57 -0.17
N LEU A 33 8.22 9.66 -0.25
CA LEU A 33 7.99 8.29 -0.70
C LEU A 33 6.93 7.58 0.15
N ALA A 34 7.03 7.66 1.48
CA ALA A 34 6.05 7.05 2.40
C ALA A 34 4.65 7.67 2.27
N PHE A 35 4.57 8.97 1.97
CA PHE A 35 3.29 9.62 1.69
C PHE A 35 2.69 9.13 0.37
N LEU A 36 3.50 8.99 -0.68
CA LEU A 36 3.08 8.51 -2.00
C LEU A 36 2.62 7.05 -2.00
N THR A 37 3.00 6.25 -0.99
CA THR A 37 2.52 4.87 -0.83
C THR A 37 1.17 4.78 -0.10
N LEU A 38 0.67 5.85 0.54
CA LEU A 38 -0.63 5.84 1.23
C LEU A 38 -1.81 5.44 0.32
N PRO A 39 -1.92 5.93 -0.92
CA PRO A 39 -3.00 5.51 -1.82
C PRO A 39 -2.93 4.01 -2.14
N ALA A 40 -1.73 3.45 -2.28
CA ALA A 40 -1.55 2.01 -2.51
C ALA A 40 -1.96 1.17 -1.29
N LEU A 41 -1.67 1.65 -0.08
CA LEU A 41 -2.15 1.02 1.15
C LEU A 41 -3.69 1.04 1.25
N PHE A 42 -4.32 2.14 0.84
CA PHE A 42 -5.78 2.27 0.82
C PHE A 42 -6.45 1.26 -0.12
N PHE A 43 -5.99 1.15 -1.38
CA PHE A 43 -6.52 0.17 -2.33
C PHE A 43 -6.21 -1.27 -1.90
N SER A 44 -5.01 -1.52 -1.34
CA SER A 44 -4.67 -2.83 -0.77
C SER A 44 -5.61 -3.24 0.36
N TYR A 45 -5.93 -2.30 1.27
CA TYR A 45 -6.90 -2.55 2.34
C TYR A 45 -8.28 -2.91 1.79
N LYS A 46 -8.76 -2.22 0.75
CA LYS A 46 -10.05 -2.54 0.13
C LYS A 46 -10.05 -3.91 -0.53
N ILE A 47 -9.00 -4.26 -1.27
CA ILE A 47 -8.85 -5.57 -1.92
C ILE A 47 -8.80 -6.71 -0.89
N LEU A 48 -8.06 -6.54 0.21
CA LEU A 48 -7.97 -7.54 1.28
C LEU A 48 -9.27 -7.69 2.07
N ASN A 49 -10.10 -6.65 2.10
CA ASN A 49 -11.42 -6.67 2.71
C ASN A 49 -12.56 -7.02 1.74
N TYR A 50 -12.24 -7.24 0.47
CA TYR A 50 -13.23 -7.57 -0.55
C TYR A 50 -14.03 -8.82 -0.16
N GLN A 51 -15.35 -8.70 -0.24
CA GLN A 51 -16.26 -9.75 0.19
C GLN A 51 -16.83 -10.49 -1.02
N TYR A 52 -17.14 -11.78 -0.86
CA TYR A 52 -17.57 -12.62 -1.98
C TYR A 52 -18.94 -12.24 -2.56
N PHE A 53 -19.70 -11.42 -1.85
CA PHE A 53 -20.99 -10.88 -2.29
C PHE A 53 -20.86 -9.51 -2.98
N GLU A 54 -19.67 -8.93 -3.02
CA GLU A 54 -19.42 -7.70 -3.78
C GLU A 54 -19.29 -8.01 -5.28
N SER A 55 -19.52 -6.99 -6.11
CA SER A 55 -19.48 -7.13 -7.57
C SER A 55 -18.05 -7.21 -8.08
N ASP A 56 -17.77 -8.14 -8.99
CA ASP A 56 -16.46 -8.28 -9.64
C ASP A 56 -15.99 -6.96 -10.31
N GLN A 57 -16.93 -6.12 -10.76
CA GLN A 57 -16.60 -4.80 -11.30
C GLN A 57 -15.96 -3.88 -10.25
N LEU A 58 -16.40 -3.97 -8.99
CA LEU A 58 -15.81 -3.24 -7.88
C LEU A 58 -14.39 -3.73 -7.62
N PHE A 59 -14.18 -5.05 -7.59
CA PHE A 59 -12.84 -5.63 -7.44
C PHE A 59 -11.88 -5.14 -8.54
N ILE A 60 -12.31 -5.16 -9.80
CA ILE A 60 -11.52 -4.68 -10.94
C ILE A 60 -11.19 -3.19 -10.79
N ALA A 61 -12.16 -2.37 -10.39
CA ALA A 61 -11.94 -0.93 -10.17
C ALA A 61 -10.92 -0.67 -9.06
N GLU A 62 -11.00 -1.38 -7.93
CA GLU A 62 -10.03 -1.26 -6.84
C GLU A 62 -8.64 -1.76 -7.26
N LEU A 63 -8.56 -2.80 -8.11
CA LEU A 63 -7.31 -3.30 -8.68
C LEU A 63 -6.66 -2.28 -9.63
N ILE A 64 -7.44 -1.64 -10.50
CA ILE A 64 -6.98 -0.54 -11.37
C ILE A 64 -6.49 0.63 -10.51
N GLY A 65 -7.24 0.98 -9.46
CA GLY A 65 -6.84 2.00 -8.49
C GLY A 65 -5.51 1.68 -7.81
N LEU A 66 -5.29 0.42 -7.42
CA LEU A 66 -4.01 -0.05 -6.88
C LEU A 66 -2.87 0.14 -7.89
N ILE A 67 -3.06 -0.28 -9.14
CA ILE A 67 -2.04 -0.13 -10.19
C ILE A 67 -1.68 1.34 -10.38
N LEU A 68 -2.68 2.22 -10.51
CA LEU A 68 -2.48 3.66 -10.67
C LEU A 68 -1.77 4.26 -9.45
N SER A 69 -2.12 3.83 -8.24
CA SER A 69 -1.48 4.32 -7.02
C SER A 69 0.00 3.94 -6.92
N LEU A 70 0.41 2.78 -7.46
CA LEU A 70 1.81 2.36 -7.48
C LEU A 70 2.66 3.17 -8.46
N LEU A 71 2.05 3.79 -9.49
CA LEU A 71 2.77 4.68 -10.39
C LEU A 71 3.33 5.91 -9.67
N LEU A 72 2.67 6.38 -8.61
CA LEU A 72 3.11 7.54 -7.83
C LEU A 72 4.50 7.34 -7.16
N PRO A 73 4.71 6.32 -6.31
CA PRO A 73 6.02 6.08 -5.72
C PRO A 73 7.06 5.69 -6.79
N ILE A 74 6.68 4.98 -7.86
CA ILE A 74 7.61 4.64 -8.95
C ILE A 74 8.09 5.89 -9.68
N ALA A 75 7.18 6.79 -10.07
CA ALA A 75 7.53 8.03 -10.75
C ALA A 75 8.47 8.89 -9.90
N TYR A 76 8.21 8.94 -8.59
CA TYR A 76 9.06 9.69 -7.67
C TYR A 76 10.42 9.03 -7.44
N LEU A 77 10.51 7.69 -7.41
CA LEU A 77 11.80 6.98 -7.41
C LEU A 77 12.61 7.27 -8.68
N VAL A 78 11.97 7.29 -9.85
CA VAL A 78 12.62 7.65 -11.12
C VAL A 78 13.14 9.09 -11.08
N TYR A 79 12.35 10.02 -10.52
CA TYR A 79 12.78 11.41 -10.31
C TYR A 79 14.02 11.49 -9.39
N LEU A 80 14.00 10.79 -8.25
CA LEU A 80 15.13 10.76 -7.31
C LEU A 80 16.38 10.16 -7.94
N ASN A 81 16.24 9.10 -8.72
CA ASN A 81 17.35 8.47 -9.43
C ASN A 81 17.98 9.37 -10.49
N LYS A 82 17.22 10.28 -11.09
CA LYS A 82 17.72 11.27 -12.07
C LYS A 82 18.34 12.50 -11.40
N LYS A 83 17.94 12.80 -10.16
CA LYS A 83 18.43 13.93 -9.36
C LYS A 83 19.82 13.64 -8.76
N ASN A 84 20.07 12.38 -8.40
CA ASN A 84 21.38 11.88 -7.96
C ASN A 84 22.29 11.59 -9.15
#